data_AF-A0A661MZJ8-F1
#
_entry.id   AF-A0A661MZJ8-F1
#
_cell.length_a   1.000
_cell.length_b   1.000
_cell.length_c   1.000
_cell.angle_alpha   90.00
_cell.angle_beta   90.00
_cell.angle_gamma   90.00
#
_symmetry.space_group_name_H-M   'P 1'
#
loop_
_entity.id
_entity.type
_entity.pdbx_description
1 polymer ?
#
loop_
_entity_poly.entity_id
_entity_poly.type
_entity_poly.pdbx_seq_one_letter_code
_entity_poly.pdbx_strand_id
1 'polypeptide(L)' 'MKIPASPRFEEERRRFGFEFTCEACAHFVPTIEVCGHGFPTDEHRDARYDGVSGAAIVFCKEWELA' A
#
# COMPACT_ATOMS: atom_id res chain seq x y z
N MET A 1 -9.89 -1.00 0.23
CA MET A 1 -10.37 -0.42 1.50
C MET A 1 -9.58 0.82 1.89
N LYS A 2 -10.20 1.85 2.50
CA LYS A 2 -9.49 2.97 3.15
C LYS A 2 -9.69 2.91 4.66
N ILE A 3 -8.61 2.86 5.43
CA ILE A 3 -8.62 2.78 6.90
C ILE A 3 -7.91 4.03 7.45
N PRO A 4 -8.41 4.66 8.53
CA PRO A 4 -7.68 5.73 9.20
C PRO A 4 -6.28 5.25 9.60
N ALA A 5 -5.24 6.01 9.25
CA ALA A 5 -3.91 5.75 9.78
C ALA A 5 -3.91 5.99 11.29
N SER A 6 -3.15 5.15 12.00
CA SER A 6 -2.88 5.32 13.42
C SER A 6 -1.37 5.26 13.68
N PRO A 7 -0.87 5.91 14.74
CA PRO A 7 0.52 5.75 15.15
C PRO A 7 0.93 4.29 15.36
N ARG A 8 -0.01 3.47 15.86
CA ARG A 8 0.18 2.03 16.07
C ARG A 8 0.45 1.29 14.76
N PHE A 9 -0.26 1.62 13.69
CA PHE A 9 -0.02 0.99 12.39
C PHE A 9 1.40 1.25 11.90
N GLU A 10 1.89 2.48 12.01
CA GLU A 10 3.25 2.82 11.55
C GLU A 10 4.33 2.12 12.40
N GLU A 11 4.10 1.99 13.71
CA GLU A 11 4.96 1.20 14.59
C GLU A 11 4.99 -0.27 14.17
N GLU A 12 3.82 -0.90 14.01
CA GLU A 12 3.68 -2.31 13.66
C GLU A 12 4.23 -2.57 12.24
N ARG A 13 3.99 -1.68 11.28
CA ARG A 13 4.52 -1.76 9.91
C ARG A 13 6.04 -1.86 9.91
N ARG A 14 6.71 -0.96 10.64
CA ARG A 14 8.17 -0.97 10.76
C ARG A 14 8.68 -2.19 11.51
N ARG A 15 8.01 -2.55 12.61
CA ARG A 15 8.41 -3.67 13.47
C ARG A 15 8.32 -5.01 12.76
N PHE A 16 7.27 -5.23 11.97
CA PHE A 16 6.99 -6.51 11.33
C PHE A 16 7.37 -6.55 9.85
N GLY A 17 7.87 -5.44 9.27
CA GLY A 17 8.19 -5.36 7.84
C GLY A 17 6.96 -5.59 6.98
N PHE A 18 5.82 -5.00 7.35
CA PHE A 18 4.57 -5.23 6.63
C PHE A 18 4.55 -4.43 5.32
N GLU A 19 4.62 -5.14 4.21
CA GLU A 19 4.58 -4.60 2.86
C GLU A 19 3.17 -4.73 2.28
N PHE A 20 2.58 -3.61 1.87
CA PHE A 20 1.18 -3.58 1.37
C PHE A 20 0.98 -2.64 0.16
N THR A 21 2.08 -2.12 -0.38
CA THR A 21 2.10 -1.18 -1.50
C THR A 21 2.22 -1.92 -2.83
N CYS A 22 1.93 -1.22 -3.94
CA CYS A 22 2.04 -1.81 -5.27
C CYS A 22 3.46 -2.33 -5.54
N GLU A 23 4.48 -1.61 -5.11
CA GLU A 23 5.88 -1.95 -5.33
C GLU A 23 6.28 -3.31 -4.73
N ALA A 24 5.59 -3.76 -3.69
CA ALA A 24 5.78 -5.06 -3.06
C ALA A 24 4.82 -6.16 -3.58
N CYS A 25 3.88 -5.81 -4.46
CA CYS A 25 2.91 -6.75 -5.01
C CYS A 25 3.49 -7.54 -6.18
N ALA A 26 3.29 -8.85 -6.19
CA ALA A 26 3.73 -9.74 -7.28
C ALA A 26 3.11 -9.40 -8.65
N HIS A 27 1.98 -8.68 -8.67
CA HIS A 27 1.28 -8.27 -9.89
C HIS A 27 1.70 -6.88 -10.38
N PHE A 28 2.49 -6.14 -9.62
CA PHE A 28 2.98 -4.85 -10.09
C PHE A 28 4.03 -5.06 -11.17
N VAL A 29 3.95 -4.26 -12.23
CA VAL A 29 4.85 -4.34 -13.39
C VAL A 29 5.81 -3.16 -13.31
N PRO A 30 7.04 -3.32 -12.77
CA PRO A 30 7.90 -2.18 -12.45
C PRO A 30 8.37 -1.41 -13.68
N THR A 31 8.46 -2.08 -14.83
CA THR A 31 8.96 -1.47 -16.08
C THR A 31 8.06 -0.38 -16.65
N ILE A 32 6.76 -0.43 -16.33
CA ILE A 32 5.75 0.54 -16.79
C ILE A 32 4.94 1.12 -15.64
N GLU A 33 5.28 0.76 -14.41
CA GLU A 33 4.69 1.29 -13.17
C GLU A 33 3.17 1.10 -13.01
N VAL A 34 2.62 0.01 -13.57
CA VAL A 34 1.19 -0.30 -13.50
C VAL A 34 0.89 -1.56 -12.69
N CYS A 35 -0.35 -1.68 -12.25
CA CYS A 35 -0.90 -2.94 -11.75
C CYS A 35 -1.19 -3.88 -12.94
N GLY A 36 -0.74 -5.13 -12.87
CA GLY A 36 -1.01 -6.16 -13.89
C GLY A 36 -2.51 -6.49 -14.07
N HIS A 37 -3.36 -6.14 -13.10
CA HIS A 37 -4.82 -6.24 -13.20
C HIS A 37 -5.48 -4.97 -13.77
N GLY A 38 -4.70 -3.94 -14.11
CA GLY A 38 -5.20 -2.68 -14.66
C GLY A 38 -5.79 -1.71 -13.62
N PHE A 39 -5.65 -1.99 -12.33
CA PHE A 39 -6.10 -1.08 -11.28
C PHE A 39 -5.19 0.16 -11.13
N PRO A 40 -5.74 1.31 -10.69
CA PRO A 40 -4.93 2.50 -10.41
C PRO A 40 -3.89 2.27 -9.30
N THR A 41 -2.67 2.74 -9.51
CA THR A 41 -1.54 2.52 -8.58
C THR A 41 -1.28 3.72 -7.67
N ASP A 42 -1.66 4.95 -8.04
CA ASP A 42 -1.31 6.20 -7.35
C ASP A 42 -1.56 6.18 -5.82
N GLU A 43 -2.69 5.65 -5.37
CA GLU A 43 -3.03 5.59 -3.94
C GLU A 43 -2.33 4.45 -3.18
N HIS A 44 -1.70 3.53 -3.89
CA HIS A 44 -1.07 2.32 -3.37
C HIS A 44 0.46 2.38 -3.44
N ARG A 45 1.04 3.49 -3.92
CA ARG A 45 2.50 3.66 -4.01
C ARG A 45 3.12 3.89 -2.63
N ASP A 46 4.34 3.40 -2.45
CA ASP A 46 5.10 3.56 -1.20
C ASP A 46 5.38 5.03 -0.86
N ALA A 47 5.67 5.84 -1.88
CA ALA A 47 5.89 7.28 -1.75
C ALA A 47 4.74 8.05 -1.07
N ARG A 48 3.52 7.49 -1.05
CA ARG A 48 2.37 8.08 -0.32
C ARG A 48 2.54 8.02 1.19
N TYR A 49 3.24 7.01 1.68
CA TYR A 49 3.41 6.71 3.10
C TYR A 49 4.75 7.21 3.66
N ASP A 50 5.68 7.59 2.79
CA ASP A 50 6.93 8.23 3.16
C ASP A 50 6.70 9.64 3.75
N GLY A 51 7.01 9.79 5.04
CA GLY A 51 7.01 11.08 5.74
C GLY A 51 5.61 11.67 6.04
N VAL A 52 4.52 11.02 5.63
CA VAL A 52 3.15 11.51 5.83
C VAL A 52 2.51 10.84 7.04
N SER A 53 2.58 11.47 8.21
CA SER A 53 1.77 11.05 9.36
C SER A 53 0.30 11.45 9.13
N GLY A 54 -0.57 10.48 8.81
CA GLY A 54 -2.03 10.68 8.85
C GLY A 54 -2.78 10.52 7.52
N ALA A 55 -2.12 10.16 6.42
CA ALA A 55 -2.85 9.73 5.22
C ALA A 55 -3.63 8.44 5.52
N ALA A 56 -4.87 8.33 5.05
CA ALA A 56 -5.62 7.07 5.17
C ALA A 56 -4.84 5.93 4.48
N ILE A 57 -4.74 4.79 5.17
CA ILE A 57 -4.14 3.56 4.67
C ILE A 57 -5.05 2.99 3.61
N VAL A 58 -4.52 2.77 2.41
CA VAL A 58 -5.27 2.25 1.27
C VAL A 58 -4.81 0.82 0.99
N PHE A 59 -5.68 -0.15 1.28
CA PHE A 59 -5.47 -1.55 0.90
C PHE A 59 -6.14 -1.83 -0.45
N CYS A 60 -5.39 -2.47 -1.34
CA CYS A 60 -5.92 -2.93 -2.63
C CYS A 60 -6.99 -4.01 -2.40
N LYS A 61 -7.95 -4.10 -3.33
CA LYS A 61 -9.03 -5.11 -3.29
C LYS A 61 -8.54 -6.55 -3.33
N GLU A 62 -7.35 -6.82 -3.88
CA GLU A 62 -6.73 -8.15 -3.83
C GLU A 62 -6.46 -8.63 -2.39
N TRP A 63 -6.22 -7.70 -1.45
CA TRP A 63 -6.04 -8.02 -0.03
C TRP A 63 -7.36 -8.21 0.71
N GLU A 64 -8.52 -7.99 0.06
CA GLU A 64 -9.85 -8.17 0.65
C GLU A 64 -10.39 -9.61 0.46
N LEU A 65 -9.58 -10.55 -0.03
CA LEU A 65 -9.99 -11.95 -0.13
C LEU A 65 -9.97 -12.62 1.26
N ALA A 66 -11.19 -12.71 1.81
CA ALA A 66 -11.58 -13.49 2.99
C ALA A 66 -11.42 -15.00 2.80
#